data_AF-A0A1E5JKN9-F1
#
_entry.id   AF-A0A1E5JKN9-F1
#
_cell.length_a   1.000
_cell.length_b   1.000
_cell.length_c   1.000
_cell.angle_alpha   90.00
_cell.angle_beta   90.00
_cell.angle_gamma   90.00
#
_symmetry.space_group_name_H-M   'P 1'
#
loop_
_entity.id
_entity.type
_entity.pdbx_description
1 polymer ?
#
loop_
_entity_poly.entity_id
_entity_poly.type
_entity_poly.pdbx_seq_one_letter_code
_entity_poly.pdbx_strand_id
1 'polypeptide(L)'
;MFHEHSRGVSQKDLSERYKKGKATIERWYQRHYEEQHRELINKPCPLVLGIDEHFFSKKEGFATTFCDLRKHKVFDVVKGRSEGDLRAYLQQLPGKERVKVICMDLSSTYRSMVKKSFLMQ
;
A
#
# COMPACT_ATOMS: atom_id res chain seq x y z
N MET A 1 4.94 20.37 4.70
CA MET A 1 6.20 19.76 5.19
C MET A 1 6.30 18.27 4.82
N PHE A 2 5.26 17.45 5.04
CA PHE A 2 5.18 16.07 4.50
C PHE A 2 5.14 15.98 2.96
N HIS A 3 4.45 16.92 2.30
CA HIS A 3 4.36 16.99 0.82
C HIS A 3 5.71 17.06 0.08
N GLU A 4 6.80 17.38 0.78
CA GLU A 4 8.14 17.47 0.22
C GLU A 4 8.82 16.09 0.11
N HIS A 5 8.52 15.14 1.01
CA HIS A 5 9.11 13.80 0.94
C HIS A 5 8.44 12.93 -0.14
N SER A 6 7.19 13.23 -0.49
CA SER A 6 6.53 12.70 -1.69
C SER A 6 7.27 13.08 -2.99
N ARG A 7 8.25 13.99 -2.91
CA ARG A 7 9.11 14.44 -4.01
C ARG A 7 10.56 13.91 -3.93
N GLY A 8 10.85 12.96 -3.03
CA GLY A 8 12.18 12.34 -2.92
C GLY A 8 13.20 13.11 -2.07
N VAL A 9 12.76 14.01 -1.19
CA VAL A 9 13.62 14.80 -0.31
C VAL A 9 14.12 13.94 0.85
N SER A 10 15.45 13.87 1.05
CA SER A 10 16.06 12.99 2.05
C SER A 10 15.90 13.52 3.49
N GLN A 11 16.08 12.65 4.49
CA GLN A 11 16.10 13.07 5.90
C GLN A 11 17.18 14.11 6.20
N LYS A 12 18.28 14.10 5.44
CA LYS A 12 19.35 15.10 5.55
C LYS A 12 18.84 16.47 5.12
N ASP A 13 18.19 16.55 3.95
CA ASP A 13 17.63 17.78 3.41
C ASP A 13 16.53 18.35 4.34
N LEU A 14 15.76 17.47 4.98
CA LEU A 14 14.75 17.86 5.98
C LEU A 14 15.38 18.35 7.29
N SER A 15 16.47 17.72 7.75
CA SER A 15 17.21 18.20 8.92
C SER A 15 17.75 19.61 8.70
N GLU A 16 18.32 19.86 7.53
CA GLU A 16 18.88 21.15 7.12
C GLU A 16 17.80 22.21 6.95
N ARG A 17 16.72 21.90 6.23
CA ARG A 17 15.64 22.84 5.94
C ARG A 17 14.82 23.25 7.16
N TYR A 18 14.71 22.37 8.16
CA TYR A 18 13.86 22.59 9.34
C TYR A 18 14.69 22.94 10.58
N LYS A 19 16.03 22.91 10.47
CA LYS A 19 16.97 23.11 11.58
C LYS A 19 16.64 22.22 12.78
N LYS A 20 16.28 20.96 12.53
CA LYS A 20 16.00 19.95 13.55
C LYS A 20 16.96 18.78 13.38
N GLY A 21 17.35 18.17 14.50
CA GLY A 21 18.17 16.96 14.47
C GLY A 21 17.41 15.80 13.81
N LYS A 22 18.15 14.92 13.12
CA LYS A 22 17.59 13.76 12.39
C LYS A 22 16.65 12.91 13.24
N ALA A 23 16.97 12.69 14.52
CA ALA A 23 16.11 11.94 15.44
C ALA A 23 14.73 12.58 15.66
N THR A 24 14.62 13.91 15.61
CA THR A 24 13.33 14.61 15.72
C THR A 24 12.53 14.48 14.43
N ILE A 25 13.19 14.52 13.28
CA ILE A 25 12.56 14.27 11.97
C ILE A 25 12.03 12.83 11.91
N GLU A 26 12.84 11.84 12.29
CA GLU A 26 12.45 10.43 12.32
C GLU A 26 11.23 10.19 13.22
N ARG A 27 11.24 10.69 14.47
CA ARG A 27 10.09 10.57 15.38
C ARG A 27 8.81 11.18 14.81
N TRP A 28 8.94 12.30 14.09
CA TRP A 28 7.80 12.95 13.46
C TRP A 28 7.22 12.10 12.32
N TYR A 29 8.07 11.47 11.50
CA TYR A 29 7.63 10.51 10.49
C TYR A 29 6.95 9.29 11.08
N GLN A 30 7.57 8.67 12.09
CA GLN A 30 7.01 7.49 12.77
C GLN A 30 5.60 7.78 13.31
N ARG A 31 5.45 8.90 14.02
CA ARG A 31 4.13 9.35 14.50
C ARG A 31 3.11 9.50 13.37
N HIS A 32 3.52 10.08 12.25
CA HIS A 32 2.61 10.28 11.13
C HIS A 32 2.25 8.96 10.42
N TYR A 33 3.20 8.03 10.26
CA TYR A 33 2.92 6.70 9.75
C TYR A 33 1.96 5.93 10.65
N GLU A 34 2.10 6.05 11.98
CA GLU A 34 1.15 5.49 12.94
C GLU A 34 -0.25 6.10 12.80
N GLU A 35 -0.35 7.42 12.59
CA GLU A 35 -1.63 8.11 12.34
C GLU A 35 -2.30 7.60 11.06
N GLN A 36 -1.56 7.50 9.96
CA GLN A 36 -2.07 6.95 8.70
C GLN A 36 -2.44 5.46 8.83
N HIS A 37 -1.63 4.68 9.55
CA HIS A 37 -1.92 3.27 9.79
C HIS A 37 -3.22 3.11 10.60
N ARG A 38 -3.44 3.93 11.63
CA ARG A 38 -4.70 3.93 12.39
C ARG A 38 -5.93 4.26 11.54
N GLU A 39 -5.80 5.12 10.53
CA GLU A 39 -6.89 5.41 9.58
C GLU A 39 -7.18 4.27 8.57
N LEU A 40 -6.25 3.32 8.45
CA LEU A 40 -6.32 2.18 7.53
C LEU A 40 -6.68 0.87 8.25
N ILE A 41 -6.28 0.71 9.51
CA ILE A 41 -6.61 -0.47 10.32
C ILE A 41 -8.13 -0.70 10.32
N ASN A 42 -8.52 -1.94 9.99
CA ASN A 42 -9.92 -2.40 9.92
C ASN A 42 -10.81 -1.66 8.89
N LYS A 43 -10.23 -0.86 8.00
CA LYS A 43 -11.01 -0.19 6.96
C LYS A 43 -11.49 -1.22 5.95
N PRO A 44 -12.79 -1.27 5.63
CA PRO A 44 -13.28 -2.21 4.63
C PRO A 44 -12.69 -1.90 3.26
N CYS A 45 -12.53 -2.92 2.42
CA CYS A 45 -12.02 -2.79 1.06
C CYS A 45 -12.75 -1.70 0.25
N PRO A 46 -12.06 -1.02 -0.68
CA PRO A 46 -12.68 -0.02 -1.53
C PRO A 46 -13.64 -0.66 -2.55
N LEU A 47 -14.62 0.12 -3.04
CA LEU A 47 -15.53 -0.35 -4.11
C LEU A 47 -14.80 -0.50 -5.45
N VAL A 48 -13.75 0.30 -5.69
CA VAL A 48 -12.87 0.21 -6.86
C VAL A 48 -11.45 0.03 -6.34
N LEU A 49 -10.94 -1.17 -6.48
CA LEU A 49 -9.63 -1.59 -5.96
C LEU A 49 -8.62 -1.61 -7.11
N GLY A 50 -7.48 -0.94 -6.94
CA GLY A 50 -6.32 -1.07 -7.81
C GLY A 50 -5.35 -2.10 -7.22
N ILE A 51 -4.75 -2.92 -8.07
CA ILE A 51 -3.67 -3.84 -7.71
C ILE A 51 -2.51 -3.59 -8.66
N ASP A 52 -1.33 -3.34 -8.11
CA ASP A 52 -0.12 -3.06 -8.89
C ASP A 52 1.11 -3.72 -8.25
N GLU A 53 2.12 -4.01 -9.07
CA GLU A 53 3.38 -4.61 -8.65
C GLU A 53 4.49 -3.55 -8.61
N HIS A 54 5.21 -3.50 -7.49
CA HIS A 54 6.36 -2.61 -7.32
C HIS A 54 7.62 -3.41 -6.99
N PHE A 55 8.69 -3.22 -7.76
CA PHE A 55 9.99 -3.77 -7.41
C PHE A 55 10.60 -3.00 -6.24
N PHE A 56 10.90 -3.69 -5.14
CA PHE A 56 11.44 -3.05 -3.94
C PHE A 56 12.97 -3.10 -3.89
N SER A 57 13.56 -4.30 -3.93
CA SER A 57 15.02 -4.46 -4.02
C SER A 57 15.42 -5.88 -4.43
N LYS A 58 16.70 -6.09 -4.78
CA LYS A 58 17.21 -7.45 -5.08
C LYS A 58 17.07 -8.42 -3.91
N LYS A 59 17.16 -7.93 -2.67
CA LYS A 59 17.08 -8.75 -1.45
C LYS A 59 15.64 -9.08 -1.08
N GLU A 60 14.77 -8.08 -1.13
CA GLU A 60 13.39 -8.19 -0.66
C GLU A 60 12.39 -8.56 -1.77
N GLY A 61 12.79 -8.42 -3.04
CA GLY A 61 11.99 -8.74 -4.20
C GLY A 61 10.95 -7.66 -4.54
N PHE A 62 9.72 -8.11 -4.75
CA PHE A 62 8.58 -7.29 -5.15
C PHE A 62 7.65 -7.04 -3.97
N ALA A 63 6.83 -6.00 -4.08
CA ALA A 63 5.70 -5.72 -3.22
C ALA A 63 4.47 -5.44 -4.09
N THR A 64 3.31 -5.89 -3.63
CA THR A 64 2.03 -5.63 -4.26
C THR A 64 1.34 -4.47 -3.54
N THR A 65 0.96 -3.45 -4.30
CA THR A 65 0.23 -2.28 -3.79
C THR A 65 -1.25 -2.45 -4.07
N PHE A 66 -2.07 -2.27 -3.04
CA PHE A 66 -3.53 -2.21 -3.11
C PHE A 66 -3.96 -0.75 -2.98
N CYS A 67 -4.82 -0.25 -3.86
CA CYS A 67 -5.22 1.17 -3.91
C CYS A 67 -6.74 1.34 -3.88
N ASP A 68 -7.25 2.32 -3.12
CA ASP A 68 -8.60 2.85 -3.32
C ASP A 68 -8.55 3.86 -4.48
N LEU A 69 -8.95 3.39 -5.67
CA LEU A 69 -8.86 4.19 -6.89
C LEU A 69 -9.83 5.37 -6.90
N ARG A 70 -10.90 5.33 -6.10
CA ARG A 70 -11.83 6.49 -6.00
C ARG A 70 -11.28 7.59 -5.11
N LYS A 71 -10.48 7.21 -4.11
CA LYS A 71 -9.88 8.16 -3.17
C LYS A 71 -8.46 8.57 -3.55
N HIS A 72 -7.91 7.98 -4.62
CA HIS A 72 -6.51 8.17 -5.04
C HIS A 72 -5.54 7.94 -3.89
N LYS A 73 -5.78 6.88 -3.10
CA LYS A 73 -4.97 6.55 -1.91
C LYS A 73 -4.55 5.09 -1.95
N VAL A 74 -3.33 4.84 -1.46
CA VAL A 74 -2.89 3.49 -1.11
C VAL A 74 -3.79 2.97 0.00
N PHE A 75 -4.35 1.79 -0.22
CA PHE A 75 -5.13 1.03 0.75
C PHE A 75 -4.20 0.18 1.61
N ASP A 76 -3.27 -0.57 0.98
CA ASP A 76 -2.23 -1.33 1.67
C ASP A 76 -1.07 -1.71 0.75
N VAL A 77 0.04 -2.17 1.33
CA VAL A 77 1.21 -2.73 0.61
C VAL A 77 1.61 -4.06 1.24
N VAL A 78 1.65 -5.11 0.43
CA VAL A 78 1.97 -6.47 0.88
C VAL A 78 3.22 -6.96 0.19
N LYS A 79 4.14 -7.58 0.93
CA LYS A 79 5.36 -8.14 0.36
C LYS A 79 5.04 -9.31 -0.56
N GLY A 80 5.75 -9.40 -1.68
CA GLY A 80 5.60 -10.44 -2.68
C GLY A 80 4.66 -10.06 -3.81
N ARG A 81 4.49 -11.01 -4.74
CA ARG A 81 3.64 -10.89 -5.94
C ARG A 81 2.95 -12.19 -6.34
N SER A 82 3.33 -13.30 -5.70
CA SER A 82 2.78 -14.61 -6.02
C SER A 82 1.46 -14.85 -5.29
N GLU A 83 0.67 -15.81 -5.78
CA GLU A 83 -0.54 -16.25 -5.08
C GLU A 83 -0.20 -16.73 -3.65
N GLY A 84 0.96 -17.37 -3.45
CA GLY A 84 1.41 -17.83 -2.14
C GLY A 84 1.64 -16.68 -1.15
N ASP A 85 2.31 -15.62 -1.62
CA ASP A 85 2.62 -14.44 -0.81
C ASP A 85 1.34 -13.71 -0.36
N LEU A 86 0.38 -13.59 -1.27
CA LEU A 86 -0.78 -12.72 -1.10
C LEU A 86 -2.01 -13.46 -0.52
N ARG A 87 -2.05 -14.79 -0.53
CA ARG A 87 -3.22 -15.60 -0.13
C ARG A 87 -3.71 -15.25 1.26
N ALA A 88 -2.82 -15.26 2.26
CA ALA A 88 -3.19 -15.05 3.65
C ALA A 88 -3.80 -13.65 3.85
N TYR A 89 -3.18 -12.64 3.25
CA TYR A 89 -3.69 -11.26 3.26
C TYR A 89 -5.06 -11.15 2.62
N LEU A 90 -5.23 -11.66 1.39
CA LEU A 90 -6.51 -11.59 0.65
C LEU A 90 -7.64 -12.36 1.33
N GLN A 91 -7.33 -13.40 2.09
CA GLN A 91 -8.31 -14.13 2.88
C GLN A 91 -8.87 -13.28 4.03
N GLN A 92 -7.99 -12.50 4.69
CA GLN A 92 -8.31 -11.67 5.85
C GLN A 92 -8.81 -10.26 5.50
N LEU A 93 -8.82 -9.89 4.21
CA LEU A 93 -9.26 -8.58 3.76
C LEU A 93 -10.70 -8.26 4.22
N PRO A 94 -10.89 -7.27 5.11
CA PRO A 94 -12.21 -6.94 5.62
C PRO A 94 -13.05 -6.28 4.52
N GLY A 95 -14.28 -6.75 4.34
CA GLY A 95 -15.21 -6.15 3.40
C GLY A 95 -14.89 -6.44 1.93
N LYS A 96 -14.05 -7.42 1.59
CA LYS A 96 -13.67 -7.72 0.19
C LYS A 96 -14.86 -8.05 -0.73
N GLU A 97 -15.95 -8.56 -0.18
CA GLU A 97 -17.20 -8.86 -0.86
C GLU A 97 -17.90 -7.62 -1.44
N ARG A 98 -17.55 -6.41 -0.98
CA ARG A 98 -18.11 -5.16 -1.51
C ARG A 98 -17.38 -4.64 -2.74
N VAL A 99 -16.19 -5.17 -3.04
CA VAL A 99 -15.39 -4.67 -4.16
C VAL A 99 -16.16 -4.96 -5.45
N LYS A 100 -16.43 -3.93 -6.24
CA LYS A 100 -17.21 -4.02 -7.48
C LYS A 100 -16.34 -4.06 -8.72
N VAL A 101 -15.19 -3.39 -8.66
CA VAL A 101 -14.26 -3.27 -9.77
C VAL A 101 -12.85 -3.48 -9.23
N ILE A 102 -12.09 -4.35 -9.89
CA ILE A 102 -10.65 -4.48 -9.70
C ILE A 102 -9.95 -4.03 -10.98
N CYS A 103 -9.07 -3.06 -10.87
CA CYS A 103 -8.16 -2.65 -11.92
C CYS A 103 -6.78 -3.24 -11.60
N MET A 104 -6.24 -3.98 -12.55
CA MET A 104 -4.93 -4.63 -12.47
C MET A 104 -4.39 -4.77 -13.88
N ASP A 105 -3.10 -5.07 -13.99
CA ASP A 105 -2.49 -5.45 -15.26
C ASP A 105 -3.10 -6.77 -15.81
N LEU A 106 -2.71 -7.14 -17.04
CA LEU A 106 -3.16 -8.38 -17.67
C LEU A 106 -2.45 -9.63 -17.14
N SER A 107 -1.84 -9.56 -15.95
CA SER A 107 -1.15 -10.70 -15.32
C SER A 107 -2.12 -11.85 -15.06
N SER A 108 -1.80 -13.02 -15.60
CA SER A 108 -2.57 -14.24 -15.38
C SER A 108 -2.57 -14.66 -13.90
N THR A 109 -1.48 -14.39 -13.18
CA THR A 109 -1.34 -14.64 -11.74
C THR A 109 -2.33 -13.80 -10.94
N TYR A 110 -2.34 -12.48 -11.14
CA TYR A 110 -3.28 -11.61 -10.45
C TYR A 110 -4.72 -11.92 -10.83
N ARG A 111 -5.00 -12.18 -12.12
CA ARG A 111 -6.35 -12.56 -12.57
C ARG A 111 -6.87 -13.83 -11.89
N SER A 112 -6.05 -14.87 -11.79
CA SER A 112 -6.41 -16.13 -11.12
C SER A 112 -6.65 -15.91 -9.62
N MET A 113 -5.75 -15.19 -8.97
CA MET A 113 -5.82 -14.90 -7.55
C MET A 113 -7.03 -14.05 -7.17
N VAL A 114 -7.34 -13.02 -7.97
CA VAL A 114 -8.50 -12.16 -7.77
C VAL A 114 -9.79 -12.95 -7.92
N LYS A 115 -9.92 -13.79 -8.95
CA LYS A 115 -11.10 -14.65 -9.14
C LYS A 115 -11.35 -15.61 -7.97
N LYS A 116 -10.29 -16.10 -7.33
CA LYS A 116 -10.40 -16.98 -6.15
C LYS A 116 -10.76 -16.22 -4.88
N SER A 117 -10.29 -14.98 -4.75
CA SER A 117 -10.35 -14.22 -3.49
C SER A 117 -11.55 -13.28 -3.40
N PHE A 118 -12.03 -12.80 -4.54
CA PHE A 118 -13.16 -11.90 -4.68
C PHE A 118 -14.26 -12.61 -5.45
N LEU A 119 -15.46 -12.70 -4.85
CA LEU A 119 -16.66 -13.24 -5.48
C LEU A 119 -17.20 -12.22 -6.49
N MET A 120 -16.53 -12.08 -7.62
CA MET A 120 -16.99 -11.25 -8.73
C MET A 120 -17.80 -12.12 -9.70
N GLN A 121 -19.11 -11.86 -9.79
CA GLN A 121 -20.00 -12.43 -10.82
C GLN A 121 -19.83 -11.68 -12.14
#